data_AF-A0A2R5GHB7-F1
#
_entry.id   AF-A0A2R5GHB7-F1
#
_cell.length_a   1.000
_cell.length_b   1.000
_cell.length_c   1.000
_cell.angle_alpha   90.00
_cell.angle_beta   90.00
_cell.angle_gamma   90.00
#
_symmetry.space_group_name_H-M   'P 1'
#
loop_
_entity.id
_entity.type
_entity.pdbx_description
1 polymer ?
#
loop_
_entity_poly.entity_id
_entity_poly.type
_entity_poly.pdbx_seq_one_letter_code
_entity_poly.pdbx_strand_id
1 'polypeptide(L)'
;MHPPLDRPHPYCQDVIDALRKCHEDNPYMKFLGSCNEPKAALDQCFRAEKEVMRKANAERARESRRRAEERMARDRAEASA
;
A
#
# COMPACT_ATOMS: atom_id res chain seq x y z
N MET A 1 12.24 -7.53 0.81
CA MET A 1 12.37 -6.23 0.13
C MET A 1 11.10 -5.46 0.44
N HIS A 2 11.19 -4.36 1.18
CA HIS A 2 10.02 -3.55 1.59
C HIS A 2 9.76 -2.43 0.57
N PRO A 3 8.51 -1.98 0.39
CA PRO A 3 8.17 -0.71 -0.25
C PRO A 3 8.97 0.48 0.29
N PRO A 4 9.16 1.54 -0.50
CA PRO A 4 9.88 2.72 -0.04
C PRO A 4 9.11 3.42 1.10
N LEU A 5 9.84 3.93 2.10
CA LEU A 5 9.31 4.52 3.33
C LEU A 5 9.02 6.03 3.22
N ASP A 6 9.17 6.59 2.02
CA ASP A 6 8.99 8.00 1.68
C ASP A 6 7.53 8.43 1.63
N ARG A 7 6.62 7.47 1.43
CA ARG A 7 5.18 7.65 1.38
C ARG A 7 4.52 7.36 2.73
N PRO A 8 3.35 7.95 3.02
CA PRO A 8 2.61 7.66 4.25
C PRO A 8 2.16 6.20 4.29
N HIS A 9 2.36 5.56 5.43
CA HIS A 9 1.96 4.19 5.73
C HIS A 9 1.10 4.17 7.00
N PRO A 10 -0.18 4.60 6.91
CA PRO A 10 -1.02 4.85 8.08
C PRO A 10 -1.22 3.62 8.99
N TYR A 11 -1.05 2.41 8.46
CA TYR A 11 -1.20 1.16 9.22
C TYR A 11 0.12 0.56 9.73
N CYS A 12 1.26 1.07 9.26
CA CYS A 12 2.57 0.49 9.53
C CYS A 12 3.56 1.46 10.17
N GLN A 13 3.12 2.67 10.55
CA GLN A 13 3.99 3.71 11.08
C GLN A 13 4.76 3.24 12.33
N ASP A 14 4.08 2.57 13.27
CA ASP A 14 4.71 2.07 14.49
C ASP A 14 5.84 1.06 14.20
N VAL A 15 5.66 0.22 13.18
CA VAL A 15 6.65 -0.80 12.78
C VAL A 15 7.82 -0.17 12.03
N ILE A 16 7.55 0.88 11.24
CA ILE A 16 8.58 1.69 10.59
C ILE A 16 9.44 2.35 11.67
N ASP A 17 8.83 2.96 12.68
CA ASP A 17 9.53 3.65 13.76
C ASP A 17 10.38 2.68 14.58
N ALA A 18 9.89 1.45 14.83
CA ALA A 18 10.67 0.39 15.47
C ALA A 18 11.92 0.00 14.65
N LEU A 19 11.79 -0.13 13.32
CA LEU A 19 12.93 -0.43 12.46
C LEU A 19 13.93 0.74 12.41
N ARG A 20 13.43 1.98 12.34
CA ARG A 20 14.27 3.19 12.36
C ARG A 20 15.07 3.27 13.65
N LYS A 21 14.42 3.07 14.79
CA LYS A 21 15.07 3.02 16.10
C LYS A 21 16.16 1.94 16.14
N CYS A 22 15.89 0.74 15.64
CA CYS A 22 16.91 -0.31 15.58
C CYS A 22 18.13 0.12 14.75
N HIS A 23 17.91 0.78 13.60
CA HIS A 23 18.99 1.29 12.75
C HIS A 23 19.77 2.46 13.37
N GLU A 24 19.10 3.32 14.15
CA GLU A 24 19.70 4.43 14.90
C GLU A 24 20.57 3.91 16.05
N ASP A 25 20.08 2.93 16.80
CA ASP A 25 20.81 2.29 17.90
C ASP A 25 21.98 1.41 17.40
N ASN A 26 21.88 0.90 16.17
CA ASN A 26 22.83 -0.08 15.61
C ASN A 26 23.35 0.31 14.21
N PRO A 27 24.06 1.44 14.06
CA PRO A 27 24.42 1.98 12.75
C PRO A 27 25.36 1.06 11.94
N TYR A 28 26.20 0.26 12.61
CA TYR A 28 27.11 -0.70 11.97
C TYR A 28 26.51 -2.12 11.94
N MET A 29 25.86 -2.56 13.03
CA MET A 29 25.32 -3.92 13.16
C MET A 29 24.05 -4.15 12.31
N LYS A 30 23.36 -3.08 11.87
CA LYS A 30 22.23 -3.20 10.94
C LYS A 30 22.58 -3.95 9.66
N PHE A 31 23.83 -3.84 9.18
CA PHE A 31 24.30 -4.54 7.99
C PHE A 31 24.65 -6.01 8.25
N LEU A 32 24.84 -6.38 9.53
CA LEU A 32 25.10 -7.76 9.97
C LEU A 32 23.82 -8.50 10.38
N GLY A 33 22.64 -7.87 10.19
CA GLY A 33 21.34 -8.51 10.42
C GLY A 33 20.77 -8.35 11.83
N SER A 34 21.32 -7.45 12.68
CA SER A 34 20.80 -7.21 14.03
C SER A 34 19.34 -6.71 14.06
N CYS A 35 18.86 -6.15 12.95
CA CYS A 35 17.50 -5.63 12.80
C CYS A 35 16.59 -6.53 11.95
N ASN A 36 16.88 -7.83 11.83
CA ASN A 36 16.08 -8.75 10.99
C ASN A 36 14.66 -8.96 11.50
N GLU A 37 14.45 -9.00 12.82
CA GLU A 37 13.12 -9.18 13.42
C GLU A 37 12.19 -7.97 13.17
N PRO A 38 12.57 -6.71 13.50
CA PRO A 38 11.73 -5.57 13.16
C PRO A 38 11.56 -5.42 11.64
N LYS A 39 12.57 -5.83 10.86
CA LYS A 39 12.46 -5.88 9.40
C LYS A 39 11.39 -6.89 8.93
N ALA A 40 11.32 -8.08 9.54
CA ALA A 40 10.33 -9.09 9.20
C ALA A 40 8.91 -8.63 9.56
N ALA A 41 8.74 -7.95 10.70
CA ALA A 41 7.49 -7.33 11.09
C ALA A 41 7.05 -6.27 10.06
N LEU A 42 7.98 -5.43 9.59
CA LEU A 42 7.71 -4.43 8.57
C LEU A 42 7.25 -5.06 7.25
N ASP A 43 7.96 -6.09 6.79
CA ASP A 43 7.61 -6.81 5.56
C ASP A 43 6.20 -7.44 5.66
N GLN A 44 5.80 -7.93 6.84
CA GLN A 44 4.45 -8.46 7.07
C GLN A 44 3.38 -7.36 7.07
N CYS A 45 3.65 -6.24 7.75
CA CYS A 45 2.72 -5.13 7.80
C CYS A 45 2.42 -4.57 6.40
N PHE A 46 3.46 -4.39 5.58
CA PHE A 46 3.28 -3.92 4.20
C PHE A 46 2.55 -4.89 3.29
N ARG A 47 2.66 -6.20 3.53
CA ARG A 47 1.82 -7.17 2.82
C ARG A 47 0.35 -6.97 3.16
N ALA A 48 0.02 -6.86 4.45
CA ALA A 48 -1.35 -6.62 4.89
C ALA A 48 -1.91 -5.29 4.37
N GLU A 49 -1.14 -4.20 4.46
CA GLU A 49 -1.54 -2.90 3.95
C GLU A 49 -1.80 -2.94 2.43
N LYS A 50 -0.90 -3.60 1.68
CA LYS A 50 -1.07 -3.78 0.24
C LYS A 50 -2.34 -4.55 -0.09
N GLU A 51 -2.70 -5.57 0.68
CA GLU A 51 -3.93 -6.33 0.47
C GLU A 51 -5.19 -5.49 0.72
N VAL A 52 -5.21 -4.69 1.78
CA VAL A 52 -6.31 -3.76 2.07
C VAL A 52 -6.47 -2.75 0.94
N MET A 53 -5.38 -2.10 0.53
CA MET A 53 -5.40 -1.11 -0.56
C MET A 53 -5.81 -1.74 -1.89
N ARG A 54 -5.37 -2.98 -2.17
CA ARG A 54 -5.76 -3.71 -3.38
C ARG A 54 -7.27 -3.96 -3.42
N LYS A 55 -7.88 -4.34 -2.29
CA LYS A 55 -9.34 -4.54 -2.19
C LYS A 55 -10.08 -3.22 -2.44
N ALA A 56 -9.69 -2.15 -1.76
CA ALA A 56 -10.31 -0.83 -1.93
C ALA A 56 -10.19 -0.31 -3.38
N ASN A 57 -9.02 -0.49 -4.02
CA ASN A 57 -8.81 -0.10 -5.41
C ASN A 57 -9.64 -0.95 -6.37
N ALA A 58 -9.81 -2.24 -6.09
CA ALA A 58 -10.66 -3.11 -6.91
C ALA A 58 -12.13 -2.68 -6.86
N GLU A 59 -12.64 -2.30 -5.69
CA GLU A 59 -14.01 -1.78 -5.55
C GLU A 59 -14.19 -0.44 -6.29
N ARG A 60 -13.28 0.51 -6.09
CA ARG A 60 -13.28 1.80 -6.81
C ARG A 60 -13.20 1.61 -8.33
N ALA A 61 -12.39 0.65 -8.79
CA ALA A 61 -12.28 0.34 -10.21
C ALA A 61 -13.58 -0.24 -10.77
N ARG A 62 -14.27 -1.12 -10.04
CA ARG A 62 -15.59 -1.65 -10.45
C ARG A 62 -16.63 -0.55 -10.55
N GLU A 63 -16.68 0.34 -9.56
CA GLU A 63 -17.60 1.47 -9.56
C GLU A 63 -17.31 2.43 -10.71
N SER A 64 -16.04 2.79 -10.93
CA SER A 64 -15.63 3.66 -12.02
C SER A 64 -15.98 3.06 -13.39
N ARG A 65 -15.75 1.75 -13.57
CA ARG A 65 -16.14 1.01 -14.78
C ARG A 65 -17.64 1.06 -15.00
N ARG A 66 -18.45 0.75 -13.99
CA ARG A 66 -19.92 0.83 -14.08
C ARG A 66 -20.40 2.23 -14.48
N ARG A 67 -19.86 3.27 -13.84
CA ARG A 67 -20.21 4.66 -14.15
C ARG A 67 -19.80 5.06 -15.58
N ALA A 68 -18.68 4.54 -16.09
CA ALA A 68 -18.26 4.73 -17.48
C ALA A 68 -19.17 3.96 -18.45
N GLU A 69 -19.50 2.71 -18.08
CA GLU A 69 -20.61 1.86 -18.52
C GLU A 69 -21.85 2.67 -18.91
N GLU A 70 -22.46 3.23 -17.86
CA GLU A 70 -23.71 3.98 -17.89
C GLU A 70 -23.58 5.28 -18.71
N ARG A 71 -22.46 6.00 -18.61
CA ARG A 71 -22.22 7.21 -19.43
C ARG A 71 -22.18 6.87 -20.91
N MET A 72 -21.37 5.88 -21.32
CA MET A 72 -21.26 5.49 -22.72
C MET A 72 -22.59 4.99 -23.29
N ALA A 73 -23.38 4.27 -22.49
CA ALA A 73 -24.72 3.83 -22.90
C ALA A 73 -25.68 5.01 -23.12
N ARG A 74 -25.67 6.01 -22.22
CA ARG A 74 -26.47 7.24 -22.38
C ARG A 74 -26.06 8.01 -23.62
N ASP A 75 -24.77 8.26 -23.81
CA ASP A 75 -24.25 9.01 -24.96
C ASP A 75 -24.62 8.30 -26.28
N ARG A 76 -24.56 6.96 -26.31
CA ARG A 76 -24.96 6.17 -27.48
C ARG A 76 -26.47 6.25 -27.75
N ALA A 77 -27.30 6.23 -26.71
CA ALA A 77 -28.74 6.36 -26.86
C ALA A 77 -29.13 7.75 -27.39
N GLU A 78 -28.53 8.81 -26.84
CA GLU A 78 -28.70 10.19 -27.28
C GLU A 78 -28.25 10.40 -28.73
N ALA A 79 -27.14 9.78 -29.15
CA ALA A 79 -26.68 9.84 -30.54
C ALA A 79 -27.55 9.05 -31.53
N SER A 80 -28.42 8.15 -31.04
CA SER A 80 -29.31 7.32 -31.87
C SER A 80 -30.76 7.81 -31.92
N ALA A 81 -31.09 8.86 -31.18
CA ALA A 81 -32.39 9.54 -31.15
C ALA A 81 -32.39 10.77 -32.06
#